data_AF-A0A970E376-F1
#
_entry.id   AF-A0A970E376-F1
#
_cell.length_a   1.000
_cell.length_b   1.000
_cell.length_c   1.000
_cell.angle_alpha   90.00
_cell.angle_beta   90.00
_cell.angle_gamma   90.00
#
_symmetry.space_group_name_H-M   'P 1'
#
loop_
_entity.id
_entity.type
_entity.pdbx_description
1 polymer ?
#
loop_
_entity_poly.entity_id
_entity_poly.type
_entity_poly.pdbx_seq_one_letter_code
_entity_poly.pdbx_strand_id
1 'polypeptide(L)'
;MREIREKITALAQAYADQLELYQKIGAVGAQEGELIEQGQLDRLLQALKEKEGLLKRAGEYEQQIRALQEQLVSHFGLSSFSLPQLKLAAPEYYQDDLAALHGVVSELVPVLERLEDQERKNEAALSAYLQRAQAQEAVQRKMAGRAYRKEGS
;
A
#
# COMPACT_ATOMS: atom_id res chain seq x y z
N MET A 1 -32.86 -12.55 -1.13
CA MET A 1 -33.03 -11.11 -0.79
C MET A 1 -32.05 -10.70 0.30
N ARG A 2 -32.19 -11.21 1.53
CA ARG A 2 -31.26 -10.88 2.64
C ARG A 2 -29.80 -11.24 2.35
N GLU A 3 -29.56 -12.39 1.74
CA GLU A 3 -28.21 -12.88 1.42
C GLU A 3 -27.42 -11.95 0.48
N ILE A 4 -28.07 -11.32 -0.51
CA ILE A 4 -27.38 -10.44 -1.47
C ILE A 4 -27.07 -9.09 -0.84
N ARG A 5 -27.98 -8.56 -0.02
CA ARG A 5 -27.68 -7.39 0.80
C ARG A 5 -26.47 -7.65 1.68
N GLU A 6 -26.43 -8.80 2.36
CA GLU A 6 -25.30 -9.20 3.21
C GLU A 6 -23.99 -9.28 2.40
N LYS A 7 -24.02 -9.74 1.14
CA LYS A 7 -22.83 -9.72 0.25
C LYS A 7 -22.40 -8.30 -0.14
N ILE A 8 -23.34 -7.39 -0.43
CA ILE A 8 -23.02 -5.98 -0.74
C ILE A 8 -22.40 -5.31 0.49
N THR A 9 -22.98 -5.52 1.67
CA THR A 9 -22.44 -5.02 2.95
C THR A 9 -21.07 -5.62 3.25
N ALA A 10 -20.88 -6.94 3.05
CA ALA A 10 -19.59 -7.60 3.25
C ALA A 10 -18.53 -7.07 2.28
N LEU A 11 -18.91 -6.74 1.04
CA LEU A 11 -18.00 -6.14 0.07
C LEU A 11 -17.59 -4.73 0.49
N ALA A 12 -18.55 -3.91 0.98
CA ALA A 12 -18.25 -2.59 1.50
C ALA A 12 -17.32 -2.66 2.71
N GLN A 13 -17.55 -3.61 3.63
CA GLN A 13 -16.68 -3.82 4.79
C GLN A 13 -15.27 -4.26 4.37
N ALA A 14 -15.15 -5.20 3.43
CA ALA A 14 -13.84 -5.66 2.96
C ALA A 14 -13.02 -4.52 2.34
N TYR A 15 -13.67 -3.63 1.57
CA TYR A 15 -13.02 -2.42 1.07
C TYR A 15 -12.65 -1.42 2.17
N ALA A 16 -13.48 -1.28 3.21
CA ALA A 16 -13.19 -0.40 4.34
C ALA A 16 -11.99 -0.92 5.16
N ASP A 17 -11.93 -2.23 5.39
CA ASP A 17 -10.82 -2.88 6.07
C ASP A 17 -9.52 -2.78 5.25
N GLN A 18 -9.62 -2.94 3.92
CA GLN A 18 -8.50 -2.74 3.00
C GLN A 18 -8.01 -1.28 3.02
N LEU A 19 -8.94 -0.31 3.08
CA LEU A 19 -8.61 1.11 3.19
C LEU A 19 -7.87 1.42 4.49
N GLU A 20 -8.34 0.92 5.64
CA GLU A 20 -7.65 1.07 6.92
C GLU A 20 -6.24 0.47 6.87
N LEU A 21 -6.10 -0.67 6.20
CA LEU A 21 -4.80 -1.33 6.03
C LEU A 21 -3.84 -0.49 5.17
N TYR A 22 -4.32 0.09 4.08
CA TYR A 22 -3.54 1.01 3.26
C TYR A 22 -3.12 2.27 4.02
N GLN A 23 -3.98 2.82 4.88
CA GLN A 23 -3.61 3.93 5.75
C GLN A 23 -2.48 3.54 6.73
N LYS A 24 -2.54 2.33 7.30
CA LYS A 24 -1.45 1.80 8.16
C LYS A 24 -0.15 1.62 7.39
N ILE A 25 -0.21 1.08 6.17
CA ILE A 25 0.95 0.98 5.27
C ILE A 25 1.56 2.37 5.03
N GLY A 26 0.74 3.40 4.82
CA GLY A 26 1.23 4.76 4.63
C GLY A 26 1.89 5.37 5.87
N ALA A 27 1.40 5.03 7.07
CA ALA A 27 2.05 5.43 8.31
C ALA A 27 3.44 4.79 8.46
N VAL A 28 3.56 3.50 8.16
CA VAL A 28 4.86 2.80 8.13
C VAL A 28 5.77 3.39 7.06
N GLY A 29 5.25 3.69 5.87
CA GLY A 29 6.00 4.37 4.80
C GLY A 29 6.51 5.75 5.23
N ALA A 30 5.76 6.50 6.04
CA ALA A 30 6.23 7.80 6.53
C ALA A 30 7.42 7.61 7.49
N GLN A 31 7.31 6.62 8.38
CA GLN A 31 8.38 6.25 9.29
C GLN A 31 9.63 5.76 8.55
N GLU A 32 9.49 4.99 7.46
CA GLU A 32 10.61 4.59 6.61
C GLU A 32 11.39 5.80 6.09
N GLY A 33 10.68 6.82 5.59
CA GLY A 33 11.30 8.07 5.14
C GLY A 33 12.14 8.74 6.24
N GLU A 34 11.58 8.90 7.44
CA GLU A 34 12.30 9.47 8.59
C GLU A 34 13.53 8.66 8.98
N LEU A 35 13.42 7.32 8.97
CA LEU A 35 14.53 6.42 9.32
C LEU A 35 15.67 6.48 8.29
N ILE A 36 15.34 6.64 7.00
CA ILE A 36 16.32 6.84 5.93
C ILE A 36 17.08 8.15 6.14
N GLU A 37 16.37 9.25 6.42
CA GLU A 37 16.97 10.56 6.66
C GLU A 37 17.91 10.54 7.88
N GLN A 38 17.57 9.77 8.92
CA GLN A 38 18.36 9.61 10.13
C GLN A 38 19.48 8.56 10.01
N GLY A 39 19.58 7.84 8.89
CA GLY A 39 20.55 6.76 8.69
C GLY A 39 20.34 5.54 9.60
N GLN A 40 19.14 5.34 10.14
CA GLN A 40 18.81 4.27 11.09
C GLN A 40 18.43 2.96 10.38
N LEU A 41 19.38 2.36 9.66
CA LEU A 41 19.12 1.21 8.78
C LEU A 41 18.57 -0.05 9.49
N ASP A 42 19.00 -0.33 10.73
CA ASP A 42 18.49 -1.49 11.48
C ASP A 42 17.00 -1.35 11.81
N ARG A 43 16.55 -0.13 12.13
CA ARG A 43 15.14 0.17 12.37
C ARG A 43 14.35 0.22 11.07
N LEU A 44 14.96 0.70 9.98
CA LEU A 44 14.36 0.66 8.65
C LEU A 44 14.03 -0.79 8.24
N LEU A 45 14.92 -1.75 8.51
CA LEU A 45 14.65 -3.17 8.27
C LEU A 45 13.47 -3.72 9.08
N GLN A 46 13.23 -3.21 10.29
CA GLN A 46 12.06 -3.60 11.08
C GLN A 46 10.77 -3.04 10.48
N ALA A 47 10.77 -1.76 10.08
CA ALA A 47 9.63 -1.13 9.41
C ALA A 47 9.26 -1.85 8.10
N LEU A 48 10.26 -2.21 7.29
CA LEU A 48 10.04 -2.97 6.05
C LEU A 48 9.38 -4.34 6.30
N LYS A 49 9.77 -5.05 7.36
CA LYS A 49 9.14 -6.33 7.75
C LYS A 49 7.69 -6.15 8.19
N GLU A 50 7.41 -5.09 8.93
CA GLU A 50 6.04 -4.75 9.33
C GLU A 50 5.18 -4.46 8.10
N LYS A 51 5.68 -3.63 7.18
CA LYS A 51 5.03 -3.32 5.91
C LYS A 51 4.78 -4.54 5.06
N GLU A 52 5.74 -5.47 4.96
CA GLU A 52 5.55 -6.75 4.25
C GLU A 52 4.39 -7.56 4.86
N GLY A 53 4.28 -7.60 6.19
CA GLY A 53 3.17 -8.25 6.89
C GLY A 53 1.82 -7.60 6.58
N LEU A 54 1.77 -6.26 6.53
CA LEU A 54 0.56 -5.53 6.15
C LEU A 54 0.18 -5.80 4.68
N LEU A 55 1.14 -5.80 3.76
CA LEU A 55 0.89 -6.09 2.34
C LEU A 55 0.35 -7.52 2.12
N LYS A 56 0.84 -8.51 2.87
CA LYS A 56 0.30 -9.87 2.82
C LYS A 56 -1.19 -9.91 3.20
N ARG A 57 -1.57 -9.20 4.26
CA ARG A 57 -2.98 -9.07 4.67
C ARG A 57 -3.82 -8.33 3.62
N ALA A 58 -3.23 -7.39 2.89
CA ALA A 58 -3.94 -6.69 1.81
C ALA A 58 -4.32 -7.68 0.69
N GLY A 59 -3.43 -8.62 0.38
CA GLY A 59 -3.70 -9.69 -0.57
C GLY A 59 -4.85 -10.62 -0.16
N GLU A 60 -5.07 -10.84 1.14
CA GLU A 60 -6.21 -11.61 1.64
C GLU A 60 -7.54 -10.87 1.38
N TYR A 61 -7.58 -9.56 1.62
CA TYR A 61 -8.75 -8.73 1.30
C TYR A 61 -9.01 -8.65 -0.21
N GLU A 62 -7.97 -8.57 -1.05
CA GLU A 62 -8.14 -8.61 -2.51
C GLU A 62 -8.82 -9.89 -2.99
N GLN A 63 -8.44 -11.04 -2.42
CA GLN A 63 -9.08 -12.33 -2.74
C GLN A 63 -10.54 -12.35 -2.28
N GLN A 64 -10.83 -11.87 -1.06
CA GLN A 64 -12.19 -11.78 -0.52
C GLN A 64 -13.08 -10.85 -1.37
N ILE A 65 -12.57 -9.67 -1.73
CA ILE A 65 -13.24 -8.69 -2.59
C ILE A 65 -13.56 -9.33 -3.93
N ARG A 66 -12.59 -9.98 -4.57
CA ARG A 66 -12.79 -10.65 -5.86
C ARG A 66 -13.88 -11.72 -5.79
N ALA A 67 -13.87 -12.57 -4.76
CA ALA A 67 -14.89 -13.60 -4.57
C ALA A 67 -16.30 -13.00 -4.41
N LEU A 68 -16.43 -11.90 -3.64
CA LEU A 68 -17.70 -11.20 -3.47
C LEU A 68 -18.17 -10.52 -4.76
N GLN A 69 -17.25 -9.90 -5.51
CA GLN A 69 -17.54 -9.31 -6.82
C GLN A 69 -18.07 -10.36 -7.80
N GLU A 70 -17.41 -11.52 -7.90
CA GLU A 70 -17.84 -12.62 -8.79
C GLU A 70 -19.24 -13.13 -8.43
N GLN A 71 -19.56 -13.23 -7.13
CA GLN A 71 -20.89 -13.61 -6.66
C GLN A 71 -21.96 -12.57 -7.06
N LEU A 72 -21.66 -11.27 -6.93
CA LEU A 72 -22.59 -10.20 -7.32
C LEU A 72 -22.77 -10.15 -8.84
N VAL A 73 -21.70 -10.31 -9.61
CA VAL A 73 -21.74 -10.39 -11.08
C VAL A 73 -22.64 -11.54 -11.53
N SER A 74 -22.47 -12.73 -10.94
CA SER A 74 -23.30 -13.89 -11.23
C SER A 74 -24.77 -13.67 -10.85
N HIS A 75 -25.03 -13.06 -9.69
CA HIS A 75 -26.40 -12.81 -9.23
C HIS A 75 -27.17 -11.83 -10.12
N PHE A 76 -26.52 -10.74 -10.55
CA PHE A 76 -27.14 -9.69 -11.36
C PHE A 76 -26.99 -9.94 -12.87
N GLY A 77 -26.35 -11.03 -13.29
CA GLY A 77 -26.18 -11.37 -14.70
C GLY A 77 -25.27 -10.41 -15.47
N LEU A 78 -24.26 -9.85 -14.81
CA LEU A 78 -23.32 -8.91 -15.41
C LEU A 78 -22.19 -9.64 -16.14
N SER A 79 -21.56 -8.99 -17.12
CA SER A 79 -20.36 -9.53 -17.80
C SER A 79 -19.08 -9.31 -16.98
N SER A 80 -19.04 -8.26 -16.16
CA SER A 80 -17.95 -7.95 -15.24
C SER A 80 -18.47 -7.11 -14.07
N PHE A 81 -17.67 -7.03 -13.00
CA PHE A 81 -18.04 -6.20 -11.86
C PHE A 81 -17.85 -4.72 -12.20
N SER A 82 -18.91 -3.92 -11.99
CA SER A 82 -18.89 -2.48 -12.17
C SER A 82 -19.97 -1.86 -11.29
N LEU A 83 -19.60 -0.90 -10.43
CA LEU A 83 -20.56 -0.20 -9.57
C LEU A 83 -21.66 0.52 -10.36
N PRO A 84 -21.35 1.24 -11.46
CA PRO A 84 -22.39 1.79 -12.34
C PRO A 84 -23.34 0.72 -12.89
N GLN A 85 -22.82 -0.43 -13.35
CA GLN A 85 -23.67 -1.50 -13.88
C GLN A 85 -24.53 -2.16 -12.79
N LEU A 86 -23.96 -2.37 -11.60
CA LEU A 86 -24.68 -2.85 -10.43
C LEU A 86 -25.83 -1.92 -10.05
N LYS A 87 -25.61 -0.60 -10.03
CA LYS A 87 -26.67 0.37 -9.72
C LYS A 87 -27.80 0.35 -10.74
N LEU A 88 -27.52 0.03 -12.01
CA LEU A 88 -28.54 -0.09 -13.06
C LEU A 88 -29.29 -1.42 -13.02
N ALA A 89 -28.59 -2.51 -12.69
CA ALA A 89 -29.17 -3.87 -12.67
C ALA A 89 -29.86 -4.21 -11.34
N ALA A 90 -29.44 -3.59 -10.23
CA ALA A 90 -29.97 -3.87 -8.92
C ALA A 90 -31.31 -3.14 -8.67
N PRO A 91 -32.31 -3.83 -8.09
CA PRO A 91 -33.53 -3.20 -7.63
C PRO A 91 -33.32 -2.03 -6.66
N GLU A 92 -34.29 -1.11 -6.61
CA GLU A 92 -34.22 0.15 -5.87
C GLU A 92 -33.90 -0.04 -4.37
N TYR A 93 -34.37 -1.12 -3.76
CA TYR A 93 -34.13 -1.40 -2.33
C TYR A 93 -32.68 -1.79 -1.99
N TYR A 94 -31.77 -1.92 -2.97
CA TYR A 94 -30.32 -2.07 -2.73
C TYR A 94 -29.54 -0.77 -2.95
N GLN A 95 -30.18 0.33 -3.36
CA GLN A 95 -29.47 1.54 -3.77
C GLN A 95 -28.70 2.19 -2.62
N ASP A 96 -29.24 2.18 -1.40
CA ASP A 96 -28.54 2.67 -0.21
C ASP A 96 -27.27 1.86 0.08
N ASP A 97 -27.36 0.53 0.01
CA ASP A 97 -26.23 -0.37 0.21
C ASP A 97 -25.14 -0.15 -0.86
N LEU A 98 -25.55 0.05 -2.12
CA LEU A 98 -24.65 0.34 -3.24
C LEU A 98 -24.05 1.75 -3.17
N ALA A 99 -24.77 2.72 -2.59
CA ALA A 99 -24.25 4.06 -2.34
C ALA A 99 -23.16 4.03 -1.27
N ALA A 100 -23.36 3.29 -0.18
CA ALA A 100 -22.35 3.08 0.85
C ALA A 100 -21.09 2.40 0.29
N LEU A 101 -21.26 1.31 -0.48
CA LEU A 101 -20.15 0.64 -1.16
C LEU A 101 -19.39 1.60 -2.09
N HIS A 102 -20.10 2.41 -2.86
CA HIS A 102 -19.47 3.40 -3.74
C HIS A 102 -18.66 4.45 -2.97
N GLY A 103 -19.15 4.92 -1.83
CA GLY A 103 -18.43 5.86 -0.97
C GLY A 103 -17.07 5.29 -0.54
N VAL A 104 -17.05 4.07 0.00
CA VAL A 104 -15.80 3.43 0.43
C VAL A 104 -14.84 3.23 -0.75
N VAL A 105 -15.34 2.78 -1.91
CA VAL A 105 -14.50 2.57 -3.09
C VAL A 105 -13.92 3.88 -3.64
N SER A 106 -14.65 4.99 -3.56
CA SER A 106 -14.15 6.29 -4.00
C SER A 106 -13.00 6.82 -3.13
N GLU A 107 -12.90 6.39 -1.88
CA GLU A 107 -11.82 6.77 -0.96
C GLU A 107 -10.53 5.98 -1.22
N LEU A 108 -10.61 4.81 -1.86
CA LEU A 108 -9.43 3.97 -2.14
C LEU A 108 -8.47 4.62 -3.12
N VAL A 109 -8.97 5.19 -4.22
CA VAL A 109 -8.15 5.80 -5.28
C VAL A 109 -7.18 6.85 -4.73
N PRO A 110 -7.63 7.90 -4.02
CA PRO A 110 -6.71 8.92 -3.51
C PRO A 110 -5.77 8.39 -2.42
N VAL A 111 -6.10 7.31 -1.71
CA VAL A 111 -5.19 6.68 -0.75
C VAL A 111 -4.08 5.92 -1.49
N LEU A 112 -4.42 5.16 -2.52
CA LEU A 112 -3.44 4.43 -3.33
C LEU A 112 -2.47 5.38 -4.05
N GLU A 113 -2.97 6.48 -4.60
CA GLU A 113 -2.13 7.51 -5.23
C GLU A 113 -1.13 8.11 -4.22
N ARG A 114 -1.57 8.42 -3.00
CA ARG A 114 -0.68 8.92 -1.94
C ARG A 114 0.38 7.89 -1.55
N LEU A 115 0.01 6.62 -1.46
CA LEU A 115 0.96 5.54 -1.15
C LEU A 115 2.01 5.42 -2.26
N GLU A 116 1.60 5.42 -3.53
CA GLU A 116 2.53 5.33 -4.65
C GLU A 116 3.54 6.49 -4.65
N ASP A 117 3.06 7.72 -4.45
CA ASP A 117 3.92 8.89 -4.37
C ASP A 117 4.87 8.84 -3.17
N GLN A 118 4.43 8.30 -2.04
CA GLN A 118 5.25 8.10 -0.86
C GLN A 118 6.36 7.07 -1.11
N GLU A 119 6.04 5.92 -1.72
CA GLU A 119 7.03 4.91 -2.05
C GLU A 119 8.11 5.44 -2.98
N ARG A 120 7.72 6.18 -4.03
CA ARG A 120 8.66 6.83 -4.94
C ARG A 120 9.62 7.77 -4.20
N LYS A 121 9.11 8.54 -3.24
CA LYS A 121 9.94 9.45 -2.42
C LYS A 121 10.91 8.68 -1.52
N ASN A 122 10.43 7.62 -0.86
CA ASN A 122 11.26 6.79 0.01
C ASN A 122 12.38 6.10 -0.79
N GLU A 123 12.06 5.55 -1.96
CA GLU A 123 13.04 4.92 -2.85
C GLU A 123 14.11 5.91 -3.31
N ALA A 124 13.70 7.13 -3.71
CA ALA A 124 14.62 8.18 -4.10
C ALA A 124 15.54 8.61 -2.93
N ALA A 125 14.98 8.76 -1.73
CA ALA A 125 15.72 9.10 -0.52
C ALA A 125 16.76 8.02 -0.15
N LEU A 126 16.34 6.75 -0.19
CA LEU A 126 17.22 5.61 0.09
C LEU A 126 18.36 5.53 -0.92
N SER A 127 18.05 5.71 -2.21
CA SER A 127 19.04 5.71 -3.28
C SER A 127 20.09 6.82 -3.08
N ALA A 128 19.63 8.04 -2.74
CA ALA A 128 20.53 9.15 -2.46
C ALA A 128 21.39 8.92 -1.21
N TYR A 129 20.82 8.34 -0.16
CA TYR A 129 21.55 7.95 1.05
C TYR A 129 22.67 6.95 0.73
N LEU A 130 22.37 5.89 -0.02
CA LEU A 130 23.35 4.86 -0.41
C LEU A 130 24.49 5.44 -1.26
N GLN A 131 24.19 6.34 -2.20
CA GLN A 131 25.20 7.03 -3.00
C GLN A 131 26.16 7.86 -2.13
N ARG A 132 25.64 8.59 -1.15
CA ARG A 132 26.46 9.39 -0.22
C ARG A 132 27.34 8.52 0.65
N ALA A 133 26.80 7.43 1.19
CA ALA A 133 27.56 6.48 2.01
C ALA A 133 28.73 5.86 1.22
N GLN A 134 28.49 5.43 -0.02
CA GLN A 134 29.54 4.87 -0.89
C GLN A 134 30.62 5.91 -1.24
N ALA A 135 30.23 7.16 -1.51
CA ALA A 135 31.19 8.23 -1.78
C ALA A 135 32.07 8.54 -0.56
N GLN A 136 31.51 8.53 0.65
CA GLN A 136 32.26 8.72 1.89
C GLN A 136 33.25 7.58 2.16
N GLU A 137 32.85 6.31 1.97
CA GLU A 137 33.77 5.17 2.08
C GLU A 137 34.93 5.27 1.09
N ALA A 138 34.67 5.68 -0.16
CA ALA A 138 35.72 5.84 -1.17
C ALA A 138 36.72 6.93 -0.80
N VAL A 139 36.27 8.01 -0.17
CA VAL A 139 37.15 9.09 0.34
C VAL A 139 37.96 8.60 1.55
N GLN A 140 37.34 7.92 2.51
CA GLN A 140 38.03 7.37 3.68
C GLN A 140 39.11 6.35 3.28
N ARG A 141 38.82 5.44 2.34
CA ARG A 141 39.81 4.48 1.81
C ARG A 141 41.00 5.17 1.13
N LYS A 142 40.76 6.25 0.37
CA LYS A 142 41.83 7.05 -0.25
C LYS A 142 42.68 7.78 0.79
N MET A 143 42.08 8.28 1.87
CA MET A 143 42.83 8.94 2.96
C MET A 143 43.65 7.95 3.78
N ALA A 144 43.08 6.79 4.14
CA ALA A 144 43.81 5.72 4.82
C ALA A 144 45.00 5.23 3.99
N GLY A 145 44.81 5.00 2.68
CA GLY A 145 45.91 4.59 1.80
C GLY A 145 47.03 5.63 1.66
N ARG A 146 46.73 6.93 1.84
CA ARG A 146 47.75 8.00 1.87
C ARG A 146 48.49 8.06 3.21
N ALA A 147 47.83 7.77 4.32
CA ALA A 147 48.45 7.71 5.65
C ALA A 147 49.47 6.57 5.74
N TYR A 148 49.07 5.35 5.32
CA TYR A 148 49.98 4.19 5.31
C TYR A 148 51.17 4.33 4.36
N ARG A 149 51.04 5.10 3.26
CA ARG A 149 52.16 5.37 2.34
C ARG A 149 53.16 6.39 2.90
N LYS A 150 52.79 7.18 3.91
CA LYS A 150 53.63 8.24 4.48
C LYS A 150 54.46 7.79 5.70
N GLU A 151 54.07 6.70 6.35
CA GLU A 151 54.80 6.11 7.49
C GLU A 151 55.77 4.98 7.07
N GLY A 152 55.74 4.56 5.80
CA GLY A 152 56.61 3.51 5.24
C GLY A 152 57.70 4.01 4.28
N SER A 153 58.11 5.28 4.33
CA SER A 153 59.20 5.86 3.53
C SER A 153 60.15 6.68 4.38
#